data_AF-A0A531LMC7-F1
#
_entry.id   AF-A0A531LMC7-F1
#
_cell.length_a   1.000
_cell.length_b   1.000
_cell.length_c   1.000
_cell.angle_alpha   90.00
_cell.angle_beta   90.00
_cell.angle_gamma   90.00
#
_symmetry.space_group_name_H-M   'P 1'
#
loop_
_entity.id
_entity.type
_entity.pdbx_description
1 polymer ?
#
loop_
_entity_poly.entity_id
_entity_poly.type
_entity_poly.pdbx_seq_one_letter_code
_entity_poly.pdbx_strand_id
1 'polypeptide(L)' 'MSGRLVHVGSAVVDYVYRIDALPAPGTEKTASSYARVAGGGFNMMVAARRTGMR' A
#
# COMPACT_ATOMS: atom_id res chain seq x y z
N MET A 1 -24.93 -14.78 1.92
CA MET A 1 -24.16 -14.61 3.18
C MET A 1 -22.90 -13.80 2.86
N SER A 2 -22.66 -12.66 3.51
CA SER A 2 -21.34 -12.01 3.43
C SER A 2 -20.35 -12.80 4.29
N GLY A 3 -19.25 -13.30 3.71
CA GLY A 3 -18.19 -13.98 4.47
C GLY A 3 -17.56 -13.05 5.51
N ARG A 4 -17.11 -13.61 6.64
CA ARG A 4 -16.36 -12.87 7.67
C ARG A 4 -14.85 -13.13 7.52
N LEU A 5 -14.04 -12.08 7.43
CA LEU A 5 -12.58 -12.18 7.38
C LEU A 5 -11.96 -11.83 8.74
N VAL A 6 -11.12 -12.73 9.26
CA VAL A 6 -10.17 -12.40 10.34
C VAL A 6 -8.78 -12.45 9.70
N HIS A 7 -8.11 -11.30 9.63
CA HIS A 7 -6.78 -11.19 9.05
C HIS A 7 -5.75 -10.97 10.17
N VAL A 8 -4.65 -11.73 10.13
CA VAL A 8 -3.49 -11.56 11.00
C VAL A 8 -2.30 -11.29 10.08
N GLY A 9 -1.82 -10.05 10.07
CA GLY A 9 -0.79 -9.60 9.14
C GLY A 9 -0.29 -8.21 9.50
N SER A 10 0.59 -7.68 8.64
CA SER A 10 1.20 -6.38 8.86
C SER A 10 0.25 -5.21 8.59
N ALA A 11 0.53 -4.08 9.21
CA ALA A 11 0.05 -2.78 8.78
C ALA A 11 1.27 -1.86 8.73
N VAL A 12 1.44 -1.14 7.62
CA VAL A 12 2.57 -0.24 7.42
C VAL A 12 2.11 1.14 6.98
N VAL A 13 3.03 2.10 7.11
CA VAL A 13 2.91 3.42 6.49
C VAL A 13 3.76 3.41 5.23
N ASP A 14 3.12 3.39 4.07
CA ASP A 14 3.78 3.44 2.78
C ASP A 14 4.18 4.89 2.47
N TYR A 15 5.46 5.08 2.13
CA TYR A 15 6.01 6.31 1.58
C TYR A 15 6.14 6.14 0.07
N VAL A 16 5.20 6.68 -0.69
CA VAL A 16 5.14 6.52 -2.14
C VAL A 16 5.78 7.72 -2.82
N TYR A 17 6.87 7.48 -3.54
CA TYR A 17 7.58 8.46 -4.35
C TYR A 17 7.39 8.14 -5.83
N ARG A 18 6.79 9.06 -6.61
CA ARG A 18 6.59 8.83 -8.05
C ARG A 18 7.79 9.31 -8.85
N ILE A 19 8.36 8.41 -9.62
CA ILE A 19 9.50 8.64 -10.53
C ILE A 19 9.21 7.96 -11.87
N ASP A 20 9.78 8.48 -12.96
CA ASP A 20 9.59 7.88 -14.30
C ASP A 20 10.37 6.55 -14.49
N ALA A 21 11.44 6.36 -13.71
CA ALA A 21 12.32 5.19 -13.72
C ALA A 21 13.16 5.18 -12.44
N LEU A 22 13.60 3.99 -12.00
CA LEU A 22 14.52 3.83 -10.87
C LEU A 22 15.86 4.52 -11.15
N PRO A 23 16.52 5.13 -10.14
CA PRO A 23 17.86 5.67 -10.29
C PRO A 23 18.87 4.54 -10.56
N ALA A 24 19.93 4.85 -11.32
CA ALA A 24 21.07 3.95 -11.45
C ALA A 24 21.81 3.81 -10.10
N PRO A 25 22.53 2.71 -9.86
CA PRO A 25 23.32 2.55 -8.64
C PRO A 25 24.26 3.75 -8.40
N GLY A 26 24.24 4.31 -7.19
CA GLY A 26 25.05 5.47 -6.81
C GLY A 26 24.52 6.84 -7.30
N THR A 27 23.32 6.90 -7.85
CA THR A 27 22.69 8.17 -8.31
C THR A 27 21.42 8.48 -7.52
N GLU A 28 20.98 9.74 -7.59
CA GLU A 28 19.76 10.21 -6.95
C GLU A 28 18.70 10.61 -7.98
N LYS A 29 17.44 10.64 -7.54
CA LYS A 29 16.33 11.15 -8.35
C LYS A 29 15.31 11.89 -7.51
N THR A 30 14.86 13.03 -8.01
CA THR A 30 13.76 13.79 -7.41
C THR A 30 12.42 13.20 -7.85
N ALA A 31 11.55 12.90 -6.89
CA ALA A 31 10.19 12.45 -7.19
C ALA A 31 9.33 13.58 -7.73
N SER A 32 8.45 13.28 -8.69
CA SER A 32 7.45 14.23 -9.19
C SER A 32 6.28 14.40 -8.22
N SER A 33 6.04 13.43 -7.34
CA SER A 33 5.08 13.54 -6.25
C SER A 33 5.42 12.61 -5.08
N TYR A 34 4.84 12.93 -3.93
CA TYR A 34 4.96 12.18 -2.68
C TYR A 34 3.58 11.95 -2.06
N ALA A 35 3.35 10.75 -1.53
CA ALA A 35 2.18 10.44 -0.72
C ALA A 35 2.56 9.55 0.47
N ARG A 36 1.85 9.73 1.58
CA ARG A 36 1.93 8.86 2.76
C ARG A 36 0.58 8.19 2.97
N VAL A 37 0.53 6.87 2.84
CA VAL A 37 -0.74 6.11 2.87
C VAL A 37 -0.61 4.86 3.73
N ALA A 38 -1.72 4.33 4.21
CA ALA A 38 -1.71 3.03 4.88
C ALA A 38 -1.51 1.91 3.85
N GLY A 39 -0.75 0.87 4.22
CA GLY A 39 -0.41 -0.24 3.34
C GLY A 39 -0.14 -1.56 4.06
N GLY A 40 0.48 -2.51 3.34
CA GLY A 40 0.78 -3.85 3.84
C GLY A 40 -0.45 -4.75 3.92
N GLY A 41 -0.48 -5.65 4.92
CA GLY A 41 -1.62 -6.55 5.18
C GLY A 41 -2.94 -5.81 5.44
N PHE A 42 -2.90 -4.54 5.85
CA PHE A 42 -4.08 -3.66 5.93
C PHE A 42 -4.87 -3.61 4.62
N ASN A 43 -4.20 -3.68 3.46
CA ASN A 43 -4.85 -3.62 2.16
C ASN A 43 -5.81 -4.81 1.93
N MET A 44 -5.52 -5.97 2.52
CA MET A 44 -6.42 -7.14 2.45
C MET A 44 -7.72 -6.89 3.21
N MET A 45 -7.65 -6.25 4.38
CA MET A 45 -8.84 -5.88 5.16
C MET A 45 -9.67 -4.84 4.43
N VAL A 46 -9.02 -3.82 3.82
CA VAL A 46 -9.71 -2.82 2.99
C VAL A 46 -10.39 -3.46 1.79
N ALA A 47 -9.70 -4.37 1.09
CA ALA A 47 -10.25 -5.09 -0.05
C ALA A 47 -11.48 -5.91 0.35
N ALA A 48 -11.38 -6.71 1.42
CA ALA A 48 -12.49 -7.51 1.94
C ALA A 48 -13.70 -6.64 2.30
N ARG A 49 -13.49 -5.50 2.97
CA ARG A 49 -14.57 -4.56 3.25
C ARG A 49 -15.23 -4.02 1.99
N ARG A 50 -14.44 -3.60 0.99
CA ARG A 50 -14.94 -3.05 -0.28
C ARG A 50 -15.69 -4.08 -1.13
N THR A 51 -15.41 -5.37 -0.97
CA THR A 51 -16.13 -6.46 -1.63
C THR A 51 -17.33 -6.98 -0.83
N GLY A 52 -17.72 -6.30 0.25
CA GLY A 52 -18.91 -6.64 1.04
C GLY A 52 -18.69 -7.71 2.10
N MET A 53 -17.45 -8.08 2.40
CA MET A 53 -17.14 -8.97 3.52
C MET A 53 -17.20 -8.24 4.85
N ARG A 54 -17.52 -9.00 5.90
CA ARG A 54 -17.52 -8.50 7.28
C ARG A 54 -16.19 -8.72 7.99
#